data_AF-A0A8K0V8Z3-F1
#
_entry.id   AF-A0A8K0V8Z3-F1
#
_cell.length_a   1.000
_cell.length_b   1.000
_cell.length_c   1.000
_cell.angle_alpha   90.00
_cell.angle_beta   90.00
_cell.angle_gamma   90.00
#
_symmetry.space_group_name_H-M   'P 1'
#
loop_
_entity.id
_entity.type
_entity.pdbx_description
1 polymer ?
#
loop_
_entity_poly.entity_id
_entity_poly.type
_entity_poly.pdbx_seq_one_letter_code
_entity_poly.pdbx_strand_id
1 'polypeptide(L)'
;MPVRSLCQKFFRDALAPFHQYRQRAILDATAALSRGASLTLTSIGRYLPGNAQVKNKIKRIDRLLGNDALHRDIPAIFHNITRLLTRDLTLCVIAVDW
;
A
#
# COMPACT_ATOMS: atom_id res chain seq x y z
N MET A 1 5.91 13.31 12.33
CA MET A 1 4.57 12.82 11.92
C MET A 1 4.59 11.29 11.88
N PRO A 2 3.55 10.58 12.36
CA PRO A 2 3.52 9.12 12.26
C PRO A 2 3.41 8.71 10.79
N VAL A 3 4.33 7.88 10.30
CA VAL A 3 4.46 7.42 8.90
C VAL A 3 3.13 7.01 8.27
N ARG A 4 2.28 6.33 9.04
CA ARG A 4 0.93 5.93 8.59
C ARG A 4 0.03 7.10 8.19
N SER A 5 0.10 8.22 8.92
CA SER A 5 -0.68 9.42 8.60
C SER A 5 -0.20 10.10 7.30
N LEU A 6 1.09 10.01 7.01
CA LEU A 6 1.67 10.48 5.74
C LEU A 6 1.18 9.59 4.58
N CYS A 7 1.32 8.27 4.69
CA CYS A 7 0.80 7.33 3.67
C CYS A 7 -0.70 7.53 3.45
N GLN A 8 -1.49 7.69 4.52
CA GLN A 8 -2.91 7.91 4.41
C GLN A 8 -3.25 9.23 3.70
N LYS A 9 -2.53 10.32 3.98
CA LYS A 9 -2.75 11.59 3.29
C LYS A 9 -2.37 11.50 1.81
N PHE A 10 -1.23 10.89 1.52
CA PHE A 10 -0.70 10.78 0.16
C PHE A 10 -1.58 9.90 -0.74
N PHE A 11 -1.99 8.72 -0.26
CA PHE A 11 -2.76 7.77 -1.06
C PHE A 11 -4.28 7.92 -0.93
N ARG A 12 -4.78 8.92 -0.18
CA ARG A 12 -6.21 9.08 0.11
C ARG A 12 -7.04 9.07 -1.17
N ASP A 13 -6.72 9.97 -2.09
CA ASP A 13 -7.52 10.19 -3.29
C ASP A 13 -7.29 9.05 -4.28
N ALA A 14 -6.05 8.56 -4.38
CA ALA A 14 -5.71 7.46 -5.26
C ALA A 14 -6.43 6.15 -4.87
N LEU A 15 -6.68 5.94 -3.57
CA LEU A 15 -7.34 4.74 -3.06
C LEU A 15 -8.84 4.90 -2.78
N ALA A 16 -9.37 6.13 -2.82
CA ALA A 16 -10.76 6.44 -2.46
C ALA A 16 -11.83 5.55 -3.14
N PRO A 17 -11.71 5.17 -4.42
CA PRO A 17 -12.72 4.35 -5.09
C PRO A 17 -12.81 2.90 -4.59
N PHE A 18 -11.78 2.39 -3.90
CA PHE A 18 -11.70 0.96 -3.55
C PHE A 18 -12.34 0.63 -2.21
N HIS A 19 -12.61 -0.65 -1.96
CA HIS A 19 -13.19 -1.07 -0.69
C HIS A 19 -12.31 -0.70 0.52
N GLN A 20 -12.91 -0.15 1.57
CA GLN A 20 -12.19 0.39 2.73
C GLN A 20 -11.21 -0.60 3.39
N TYR A 21 -11.56 -1.89 3.42
CA TYR A 21 -10.65 -2.93 3.92
C TYR A 21 -9.35 -3.02 3.10
N ARG A 22 -9.45 -2.99 1.76
CA ARG A 22 -8.29 -3.05 0.87
C ARG A 22 -7.43 -1.80 1.01
N GLN A 23 -8.06 -0.62 1.07
CA GLN A 23 -7.37 0.64 1.33
C GLN A 23 -6.54 0.55 2.63
N ARG A 24 -7.16 0.14 3.75
CA ARG A 24 -6.49 0.03 5.05
C ARG A 24 -5.36 -0.99 5.03
N ALA A 25 -5.55 -2.12 4.36
CA ALA A 25 -4.55 -3.17 4.28
C ALA A 25 -3.31 -2.73 3.49
N ILE A 26 -3.50 -2.04 2.35
CA ILE A 26 -2.41 -1.44 1.58
C ILE A 26 -1.68 -0.38 2.42
N LEU A 27 -2.41 0.55 3.03
CA LEU A 27 -1.82 1.62 3.86
C LEU A 27 -1.00 1.07 5.04
N ASP A 28 -1.50 0.04 5.72
CA ASP A 28 -0.80 -0.58 6.83
C ASP A 28 0.46 -1.34 6.37
N ALA A 29 0.42 -2.00 5.21
CA ALA A 29 1.57 -2.66 4.61
C ALA A 29 2.64 -1.63 4.18
N THR A 30 2.26 -0.56 3.49
CA THR A 30 3.15 0.54 3.09
C THR A 30 3.77 1.23 4.31
N ALA A 31 3.00 1.44 5.37
CA ALA A 31 3.50 2.02 6.62
C ALA A 31 4.42 1.06 7.39
N ALA A 32 4.30 -0.25 7.22
CA ALA A 32 5.25 -1.23 7.76
C ALA A 32 6.58 -1.19 6.98
N LEU A 33 6.53 -1.18 5.65
CA LEU A 33 7.72 -1.04 4.78
C LEU A 33 8.47 0.26 5.05
N SER A 34 7.74 1.37 5.15
CA SER A 34 8.31 2.69 5.46
C SER A 34 8.93 2.79 6.87
N ARG A 35 8.64 1.82 7.76
CA ARG A 35 9.27 1.71 9.09
C ARG A 35 10.46 0.74 9.11
N GLY A 36 10.90 0.25 7.95
CA GLY A 36 12.04 -0.64 7.82
C GLY A 36 11.69 -2.13 7.72
N ALA A 37 10.42 -2.49 7.52
CA ALA A 37 10.11 -3.86 7.14
C ALA A 37 10.71 -4.17 5.75
N SER A 38 11.33 -5.34 5.62
CA SER A 38 11.67 -5.89 4.30
C SER A 38 10.38 -6.23 3.53
N LEU A 39 10.44 -6.23 2.21
CA LEU A 39 9.33 -6.60 1.33
C LEU A 39 9.10 -8.12 1.31
N THR A 40 8.82 -8.70 2.49
CA THR A 40 8.48 -10.11 2.66
C THR A 40 7.22 -10.23 3.52
N LEU A 41 6.40 -11.24 3.22
CA LEU A 41 5.15 -11.53 3.93
C LEU A 41 5.34 -11.49 5.46
N THR A 42 6.34 -12.21 5.96
CA THR A 42 6.59 -12.34 7.40
C THR A 42 7.11 -11.04 8.02
N SER A 43 8.00 -10.32 7.33
CA SER A 43 8.57 -9.06 7.85
C SER A 43 7.49 -7.99 7.97
N ILE A 44 6.68 -7.79 6.93
CA ILE A 44 5.55 -6.85 6.95
C ILE A 44 4.58 -7.21 8.08
N GLY A 45 4.21 -8.49 8.21
CA GLY A 45 3.31 -8.97 9.27
C GLY A 45 3.82 -8.71 10.68
N ARG A 46 5.14 -8.82 10.93
CA ARG A 46 5.75 -8.51 12.23
C ARG A 46 5.68 -7.01 12.55
N TYR A 47 5.91 -6.17 11.55
CA TYR A 47 5.92 -4.71 11.69
C TYR A 47 4.51 -4.11 11.80
N LEU A 48 3.44 -4.83 11.46
CA LEU A 48 2.08 -4.35 11.63
C LEU A 48 1.80 -3.96 13.10
N PRO A 49 1.14 -2.81 13.36
CA PRO A 49 0.82 -2.36 14.71
C PRO A 49 -0.34 -3.15 15.34
N GLY A 50 -0.55 -2.97 16.65
CA GLY A 50 -1.67 -3.53 17.41
C GLY A 50 -1.35 -4.81 18.20
N ASN A 51 -2.28 -5.18 19.07
CA ASN A 51 -2.09 -6.22 20.09
C ASN A 51 -2.34 -7.65 19.58
N ALA A 52 -2.71 -7.82 18.31
CA ALA A 52 -2.92 -9.13 17.73
C ALA A 52 -1.61 -9.94 17.70
N GLN A 53 -1.72 -11.25 17.94
CA GLN A 53 -0.59 -12.16 17.84
C GLN A 53 0.11 -12.03 16.48
N VAL A 54 1.45 -12.14 16.49
CA VAL A 54 2.29 -12.02 15.28
C VAL A 54 1.82 -12.95 14.16
N LYS A 55 1.45 -14.20 14.48
CA LYS A 55 0.87 -15.16 13.53
C LYS A 55 -0.37 -14.62 12.82
N ASN A 56 -1.26 -13.93 13.53
CA ASN A 56 -2.49 -13.38 12.96
C ASN A 56 -2.20 -12.17 12.07
N LYS A 57 -1.23 -11.34 12.43
CA LYS A 57 -0.76 -10.22 11.60
C LYS A 57 -0.09 -10.71 10.31
N ILE A 58 0.71 -11.78 10.38
CA ILE A 58 1.26 -12.44 9.18
C ILE A 58 0.14 -12.98 8.29
N LYS A 59 -0.84 -13.72 8.87
CA LYS A 59 -2.01 -14.20 8.12
C LYS A 59 -2.86 -13.07 7.50
N ARG A 60 -2.82 -11.85 8.06
CA ARG A 60 -3.50 -10.70 7.47
C ARG A 60 -2.80 -10.24 6.19
N ILE A 61 -1.47 -10.18 6.19
CA ILE A 61 -0.69 -9.85 4.99
C ILE A 61 -0.80 -10.98 3.95
N ASP A 62 -0.82 -12.23 4.39
CA ASP A 62 -1.02 -13.39 3.50
C ASP A 62 -2.34 -13.28 2.73
N ARG A 63 -3.45 -13.05 3.44
CA ARG A 63 -4.76 -12.81 2.82
C ARG A 63 -4.83 -11.54 1.98
N LEU A 64 -3.99 -10.54 2.25
CA LEU A 64 -3.89 -9.35 1.41
C LEU A 64 -3.24 -9.69 0.07
N LEU A 65 -2.12 -10.43 0.11
CA LEU A 65 -1.39 -10.86 -1.09
C LEU A 65 -2.18 -11.87 -1.92
N GLY A 66 -3.03 -12.68 -1.30
CA GLY A 66 -3.95 -13.60 -1.99
C GLY A 66 -5.33 -13.01 -2.32
N ASN A 67 -5.51 -11.68 -2.30
CA ASN A 67 -6.83 -11.09 -2.51
C ASN A 67 -7.12 -10.83 -4.00
N ASP A 68 -7.93 -11.69 -4.65
CA ASP A 68 -8.25 -11.56 -6.09
C ASP A 68 -8.95 -10.25 -6.45
N ALA A 69 -9.76 -9.70 -5.55
CA ALA A 69 -10.38 -8.39 -5.79
C ALA A 69 -9.34 -7.27 -5.80
N LEU A 70 -8.31 -7.34 -4.93
CA LEU A 70 -7.19 -6.41 -4.97
C LEU A 70 -6.38 -6.57 -6.25
N HIS A 71 -6.09 -7.80 -6.69
CA HIS A 71 -5.36 -8.04 -7.93
C HIS A 71 -6.06 -7.44 -9.15
N ARG A 72 -7.39 -7.53 -9.20
CA ARG A 72 -8.20 -6.85 -10.24
C ARG A 72 -8.14 -5.31 -10.14
N ASP A 73 -7.98 -4.78 -8.93
CA ASP A 73 -7.87 -3.33 -8.70
C ASP A 73 -6.47 -2.77 -9.02
N ILE A 74 -5.42 -3.62 -9.09
CA ILE A 74 -4.02 -3.18 -9.29
C ILE A 74 -3.88 -2.18 -10.44
N PRO A 75 -4.37 -2.43 -11.67
CA PRO A 75 -4.22 -1.48 -12.77
C PRO A 75 -4.81 -0.09 -12.46
N ALA A 76 -5.99 -0.05 -11.82
CA ALA A 76 -6.65 1.19 -11.45
C ALA A 76 -5.91 1.91 -10.31
N ILE A 77 -5.37 1.17 -9.34
CA ILE A 77 -4.55 1.72 -8.25
C ILE A 77 -3.30 2.40 -8.84
N PHE A 78 -2.58 1.70 -9.73
CA PHE A 78 -1.39 2.25 -10.38
C PHE A 78 -1.74 3.46 -11.24
N HIS A 79 -2.82 3.41 -12.03
CA HIS A 79 -3.29 4.55 -12.81
C HIS A 79 -3.56 5.78 -11.93
N ASN A 80 -4.27 5.60 -10.81
CA ASN A 80 -4.58 6.69 -9.89
C ASN A 80 -3.34 7.28 -9.22
N ILE A 81 -2.37 6.43 -8.84
CA ILE A 81 -1.09 6.88 -8.27
C ILE A 81 -0.29 7.64 -9.32
N THR A 82 -0.18 7.12 -10.55
CA THR A 82 0.52 7.80 -11.63
C THR A 82 -0.11 9.16 -11.91
N ARG A 83 -1.44 9.24 -12.02
CA ARG A 83 -2.16 10.51 -12.20
C ARG A 83 -1.90 11.48 -11.05
N LEU A 84 -1.86 11.00 -9.81
CA LEU A 84 -1.52 11.82 -8.65
C LEU A 84 -0.09 12.41 -8.75
N LEU A 85 0.87 11.62 -9.23
CA LEU A 85 2.27 12.03 -9.38
C LEU A 85 2.50 12.97 -10.57
N THR A 86 1.74 12.80 -11.65
CA THR A 86 1.98 13.51 -12.92
C THR A 86 1.07 14.69 -13.17
N ARG A 87 -0.03 14.87 -12.42
CA ARG A 87 -1.06 15.89 -12.69
C ARG A 87 -0.51 17.33 -12.80
N ASP A 88 0.52 17.66 -12.03
CA ASP A 88 1.08 19.02 -11.93
C ASP A 88 2.43 19.12 -12.67
N LEU A 89 2.85 18.07 -13.37
CA LEU A 89 4.11 18.05 -14.12
C LEU A 89 3.89 18.61 -15.53
N THR A 90 4.61 19.67 -15.87
CA THR A 90 4.64 20.23 -17.23
C THR A 90 5.43 19.37 -18.21
N LEU A 91 6.35 18.54 -17.70
CA LEU A 91 7.13 17.57 -18.45
C LEU A 91 7.32 16.31 -17.59
N CYS A 92 7.03 15.13 -18.14
CA CYS A 92 7.23 13.84 -17.49
C CYS A 92 8.25 13.03 -18.29
N VAL A 93 9.45 12.85 -17.74
CA VAL A 93 10.49 12.01 -18.34
C VAL A 93 10.40 10.62 -17.70
N ILE A 94 10.16 9.60 -18.51
CA ILE A 94 10.05 8.21 -18.06
C ILE A 94 11.35 7.50 -18.42
N ALA A 95 12.14 7.15 -17.41
CA ALA A 95 13.27 6.25 -17.57
C ALA A 95 12.74 4.81 -17.61
N VAL A 96 13.00 4.10 -18.70
CA VAL A 96 12.65 2.69 -18.86
C VAL A 96 13.93 1.88 -18.82
N ASP A 97 14.02 0.96 -17.87
CA ASP A 97 15.09 -0.02 -17.72
C ASP A 97 14.47 -1.43 -17.72
N TRP A 98 15.26 -2.44 -18.05
CA TRP A 98 14.80 -3.82 -18.25
C TRP A 98 15.09 -4.75 -17.07
#